data_AF-B9TP67-F1
#
_entry.id   AF-B9TP67-F1
#
_cell.length_a   1.000
_cell.length_b   1.000
_cell.length_c   1.000
_cell.angle_alpha   90.00
_cell.angle_beta   90.00
_cell.angle_gamma   90.00
#
_symmetry.space_group_name_H-M   'P 1'
#
loop_
_entity.id
_entity.type
_entity.pdbx_description
1 polymer ?
#
loop_
_entity_poly.entity_id
_entity_poly.type
_entity_poly.pdbx_seq_one_letter_code
_entity_poly.pdbx_strand_id
1 'polypeptide(L)'
;VQSLSSDQIIELTTQQYAVLGTKQLAALTSAQLGVLELIDLVALRSAQIASLGTDQIRALTPDRIAVLTTGQAQALTSAQLLALASDQLQALSTDDLAALRTAQIAALATNQLNALQDFQLQSFGSVQLGALSSTQLQALGSDQIIQLTTQQFGLLSTAQIALLTTAQLGAIELEDLAALKTAQVLALGSDQIQALTLDRVAALTTLQVQALASNQLAALSTDQFQALGTDALQSLRTAQINALGTSQLAALTPDQLQHLTSDQINALT
;
A
#
# COMPACT_ATOMS: atom_id res chain seq x y z
N VAL A 1 17.36 28.91 -26.70
CA VAL A 1 16.03 28.44 -26.24
C VAL A 1 15.48 29.35 -25.15
N GLN A 2 16.22 29.66 -24.07
CA GLN A 2 15.77 30.64 -23.07
C GLN A 2 15.44 32.03 -23.63
N SER A 3 16.18 32.48 -24.64
CA SER A 3 15.96 33.76 -25.31
C SER A 3 14.76 33.81 -26.25
N LEU A 4 14.08 32.67 -26.49
CA LEU A 4 12.88 32.62 -27.32
C LEU A 4 11.67 33.06 -26.49
N SER A 5 10.75 33.81 -27.08
CA SER A 5 9.44 34.08 -26.44
C SER A 5 8.57 32.82 -26.42
N SER A 6 7.51 32.80 -25.59
CA SER A 6 6.53 31.71 -25.63
C SER A 6 5.88 31.55 -27.01
N ASP A 7 5.63 32.65 -27.72
CA ASP A 7 5.11 32.62 -29.09
C ASP A 7 6.11 31.99 -30.08
N GLN A 8 7.41 32.19 -29.88
CA GLN A 8 8.42 31.52 -30.72
C GLN A 8 8.63 30.05 -30.36
N ILE A 9 8.33 29.68 -29.11
CA ILE A 9 8.39 28.29 -28.64
C ILE A 9 7.25 27.50 -29.28
N ILE A 10 6.00 27.99 -29.23
CA ILE A 10 4.85 27.26 -29.79
C ILE A 10 4.95 27.04 -31.32
N GLU A 11 5.72 27.86 -32.05
CA GLU A 11 5.96 27.69 -33.50
C GLU A 11 6.99 26.58 -33.85
N LEU A 12 7.67 25.99 -32.86
CA LEU A 12 8.54 24.84 -33.10
C LEU A 12 7.71 23.60 -33.43
N THR A 13 8.17 22.81 -34.40
CA THR A 13 7.48 21.56 -34.76
C THR A 13 7.72 20.46 -33.73
N THR A 14 6.81 19.50 -33.65
CA THR A 14 6.94 18.29 -32.83
C THR A 14 8.28 17.55 -33.06
N GLN A 15 8.77 17.51 -34.31
CA GLN A 15 10.06 16.91 -34.62
C GLN A 15 11.23 17.73 -34.05
N GLN A 16 11.13 19.05 -34.03
CA GLN A 16 12.14 19.92 -33.43
C GLN A 16 12.21 19.70 -31.91
N TYR A 17 11.06 19.57 -31.24
CA TYR A 17 11.02 19.20 -29.81
C TYR A 17 11.66 17.85 -29.53
N ALA A 18 11.33 16.84 -30.33
CA ALA A 18 11.90 15.50 -30.18
C ALA A 18 13.43 15.48 -30.31
N VAL A 19 14.06 16.43 -31.00
CA VAL A 19 15.52 16.48 -31.17
C VAL A 19 16.25 17.46 -30.25
N LEU A 20 15.55 18.28 -29.46
CA LEU A 20 16.19 19.16 -28.47
C LEU A 20 17.06 18.37 -27.48
N GLY A 21 18.26 18.86 -27.21
CA GLY A 21 19.13 18.30 -26.17
C GLY A 21 18.57 18.54 -24.78
N THR A 22 18.90 17.66 -23.84
CA THR A 22 18.45 17.75 -22.43
C THR A 22 18.79 19.09 -21.78
N LYS A 23 19.99 19.62 -22.03
CA LYS A 23 20.40 20.95 -21.53
C LYS A 23 19.54 22.09 -22.09
N GLN A 24 19.09 21.97 -23.34
CA GLN A 24 18.25 23.00 -23.95
C GLN A 24 16.84 22.93 -23.37
N LEU A 25 16.28 21.72 -23.22
CA LEU A 25 14.95 21.57 -22.64
C LEU A 25 14.94 22.00 -21.16
N ALA A 26 15.92 21.57 -20.37
CA ALA A 26 16.09 21.97 -18.97
C ALA A 26 16.30 23.47 -18.79
N ALA A 27 16.71 24.18 -19.85
CA ALA A 27 16.86 25.62 -19.82
C ALA A 27 15.52 26.37 -20.02
N LEU A 28 14.46 25.74 -20.57
CA LEU A 28 13.18 26.43 -20.79
C LEU A 28 12.59 26.96 -19.48
N THR A 29 11.96 28.13 -19.51
CA THR A 29 11.23 28.62 -18.33
C THR A 29 9.92 27.84 -18.17
N SER A 30 9.33 27.85 -16.97
CA SER A 30 8.00 27.27 -16.73
C SER A 30 6.93 27.88 -17.65
N ALA A 31 7.04 29.16 -18.00
CA ALA A 31 6.15 29.83 -18.95
C ALA A 31 6.33 29.33 -20.40
N GLN A 32 7.56 29.00 -20.81
CA GLN A 32 7.84 28.41 -22.12
C GLN A 32 7.34 26.96 -22.19
N LEU A 33 7.50 26.18 -21.12
CA LEU A 33 6.93 24.82 -21.06
C LEU A 33 5.39 24.83 -21.04
N GLY A 34 4.80 25.84 -20.39
CA GLY A 34 3.35 26.00 -20.29
C GLY A 34 2.63 26.24 -21.61
N VAL A 35 3.34 26.63 -22.68
CA VAL A 35 2.76 26.85 -24.02
C VAL A 35 2.99 25.71 -25.00
N LEU A 36 3.70 24.64 -24.62
CA LEU A 36 3.89 23.48 -25.50
C LEU A 36 2.54 22.88 -25.90
N GLU A 37 2.39 22.37 -27.11
CA GLU A 37 1.22 21.58 -27.44
C GLU A 37 1.29 20.20 -26.76
N LEU A 38 0.15 19.55 -26.52
CA LEU A 38 0.15 18.21 -25.90
C LEU A 38 0.91 17.19 -26.75
N ILE A 39 0.82 17.31 -28.08
CA ILE A 39 1.53 16.42 -29.01
C ILE A 39 3.05 16.59 -28.95
N ASP A 40 3.53 17.81 -28.69
CA ASP A 40 4.96 18.08 -28.53
C ASP A 40 5.50 17.50 -27.23
N LEU A 41 4.71 17.57 -26.16
CA LEU A 41 5.04 16.97 -24.87
C LEU A 41 5.17 15.44 -24.99
N VAL A 42 4.24 14.79 -25.70
CA VAL A 42 4.29 13.35 -25.99
C VAL A 42 5.51 12.97 -26.83
N ALA A 43 5.95 13.85 -27.73
CA ALA A 43 7.10 13.59 -28.60
C ALA A 43 8.46 13.72 -27.89
N LEU A 44 8.51 14.25 -26.67
CA LEU A 44 9.74 14.29 -25.88
C LEU A 44 10.19 12.88 -25.49
N ARG A 45 11.49 12.62 -25.55
CA ARG A 45 12.08 11.37 -25.03
C ARG A 45 12.08 11.37 -23.50
N SER A 46 12.04 10.17 -22.91
CA SER A 46 12.20 9.96 -21.46
C SER A 46 13.39 10.72 -20.84
N ALA A 47 14.55 10.74 -21.52
CA ALA A 47 15.74 11.47 -21.04
C ALA A 47 15.55 12.99 -21.02
N GLN A 48 14.70 13.53 -21.89
CA GLN A 48 14.35 14.95 -21.92
C GLN A 48 13.43 15.28 -20.73
N ILE A 49 12.39 14.47 -20.47
CA ILE A 49 11.52 14.64 -19.29
C ILE A 49 12.32 14.54 -17.98
N ALA A 50 13.20 13.54 -17.86
CA ALA A 50 14.07 13.38 -16.68
C ALA A 50 15.05 14.55 -16.46
N SER A 51 15.32 15.36 -17.50
CA SER A 51 16.21 16.52 -17.40
C SER A 51 15.55 17.80 -16.91
N LEU A 52 14.21 17.85 -16.87
CA LEU A 52 13.47 19.01 -16.38
C LEU A 52 13.71 19.22 -14.86
N GLY A 53 13.75 20.47 -14.42
CA GLY A 53 13.76 20.81 -13.00
C GLY A 53 12.41 20.55 -12.32
N THR A 54 12.40 20.53 -10.98
CA THR A 54 11.17 20.36 -10.20
C THR A 54 10.16 21.49 -10.42
N ASP A 55 10.62 22.73 -10.58
CA ASP A 55 9.74 23.89 -10.82
C ASP A 55 9.09 23.86 -12.21
N GLN A 56 9.76 23.24 -13.18
CA GLN A 56 9.24 23.02 -14.52
C GLN A 56 8.16 21.94 -14.51
N ILE A 57 8.41 20.82 -13.82
CA ILE A 57 7.42 19.75 -13.64
C ILE A 57 6.19 20.25 -12.86
N ARG A 58 6.41 21.00 -11.77
CA ARG A 58 5.33 21.58 -10.97
C ARG A 58 4.48 22.58 -11.76
N ALA A 59 5.03 23.19 -12.81
CA ALA A 59 4.28 24.13 -13.66
C ALA A 59 3.43 23.45 -14.74
N LEU A 60 3.57 22.13 -14.97
CA LEU A 60 2.71 21.40 -15.90
C LEU A 60 1.30 21.26 -15.32
N THR A 61 0.26 21.52 -16.09
CA THR A 61 -1.12 21.29 -15.65
C THR A 61 -1.42 19.78 -15.54
N PRO A 62 -2.44 19.37 -14.78
CA PRO A 62 -2.88 17.97 -14.75
C PRO A 62 -3.10 17.35 -16.14
N ASP A 63 -3.74 18.08 -17.07
CA ASP A 63 -3.93 17.60 -18.45
C ASP A 63 -2.62 17.31 -19.21
N ARG A 64 -1.55 18.04 -18.89
CA ARG A 64 -0.22 17.81 -19.47
C ARG A 64 0.46 16.58 -18.86
N ILE A 65 0.24 16.32 -17.58
CA ILE A 65 0.72 15.10 -16.91
C ILE A 65 -0.04 13.88 -17.47
N ALA A 66 -1.35 14.00 -17.68
CA ALA A 66 -2.21 12.92 -18.18
C ALA A 66 -1.86 12.44 -19.60
N VAL A 67 -1.25 13.29 -20.44
CA VAL A 67 -0.80 12.88 -21.79
C VAL A 67 0.60 12.28 -21.81
N LEU A 68 1.34 12.27 -20.70
CA LEU A 68 2.64 11.61 -20.67
C LEU A 68 2.48 10.14 -21.04
N THR A 69 3.39 9.63 -21.86
CA THR A 69 3.50 8.19 -22.07
C THR A 69 4.02 7.53 -20.79
N THR A 70 3.69 6.25 -20.59
CA THR A 70 4.22 5.46 -19.46
C THR A 70 5.74 5.43 -19.40
N GLY A 71 6.42 5.46 -20.55
CA GLY A 71 7.87 5.58 -20.62
C GLY A 71 8.41 6.93 -20.15
N GLN A 72 7.64 8.02 -20.30
CA GLN A 72 7.96 9.35 -19.79
C GLN A 72 7.64 9.47 -18.30
N ALA A 73 6.48 8.97 -17.85
CA ALA A 73 6.12 8.95 -16.44
C ALA A 73 7.12 8.14 -15.61
N GLN A 74 7.52 6.95 -16.09
CA GLN A 74 8.59 6.16 -15.48
C GLN A 74 9.94 6.89 -15.49
N ALA A 75 10.17 7.85 -16.40
CA ALA A 75 11.43 8.60 -16.46
C ALA A 75 11.53 9.73 -15.42
N LEU A 76 10.40 10.13 -14.81
CA LEU A 76 10.39 11.15 -13.77
C LEU A 76 11.32 10.76 -12.62
N THR A 77 12.22 11.65 -12.21
CA THR A 77 13.09 11.40 -11.06
C THR A 77 12.27 11.42 -9.76
N SER A 78 12.79 10.82 -8.70
CA SER A 78 12.19 10.88 -7.36
C SER A 78 11.92 12.31 -6.90
N ALA A 79 12.82 13.25 -7.22
CA ALA A 79 12.64 14.67 -6.88
C ALA A 79 11.51 15.33 -7.69
N GLN A 80 11.33 14.96 -8.97
CA GLN A 80 10.24 15.46 -9.80
C GLN A 80 8.88 14.92 -9.33
N LEU A 81 8.79 13.64 -8.97
CA LEU A 81 7.56 13.06 -8.40
C LEU A 81 7.20 13.71 -7.07
N LEU A 82 8.18 13.92 -6.18
CA LEU A 82 7.95 14.62 -4.91
C LEU A 82 7.50 16.08 -5.10
N ALA A 83 7.83 16.71 -6.23
CA ALA A 83 7.43 18.07 -6.52
C ALA A 83 5.99 18.21 -7.05
N LEU A 84 5.37 17.11 -7.51
CA LEU A 84 3.99 17.10 -8.02
C LEU A 84 2.99 17.46 -6.91
N ALA A 85 2.04 18.32 -7.26
CA ALA A 85 0.84 18.54 -6.49
C ALA A 85 -0.11 17.32 -6.57
N SER A 86 -1.10 17.28 -5.68
CA SER A 86 -2.05 16.16 -5.58
C SER A 86 -2.87 15.96 -6.87
N ASP A 87 -3.32 17.03 -7.51
CA ASP A 87 -4.07 17.00 -8.78
C ASP A 87 -3.21 16.50 -9.95
N GLN A 88 -1.93 16.86 -9.98
CA GLN A 88 -0.97 16.35 -10.96
C GLN A 88 -0.68 14.85 -10.74
N LEU A 89 -0.59 14.40 -9.49
CA LEU A 89 -0.40 12.98 -9.18
C LEU A 89 -1.65 12.16 -9.55
N GLN A 90 -2.85 12.71 -9.30
CA GLN A 90 -4.13 12.10 -9.71
C GLN A 90 -4.29 12.03 -11.23
N ALA A 91 -3.58 12.88 -11.99
CA ALA A 91 -3.57 12.83 -13.44
C ALA A 91 -2.71 11.69 -14.03
N LEU A 92 -1.86 11.02 -13.23
CA LEU A 92 -1.14 9.84 -13.68
C LEU A 92 -2.10 8.67 -13.86
N SER A 93 -1.95 7.95 -14.98
CA SER A 93 -2.72 6.73 -15.22
C SER A 93 -2.28 5.60 -14.29
N THR A 94 -3.09 4.55 -14.19
CA THR A 94 -2.73 3.32 -13.47
C THR A 94 -1.50 2.63 -14.07
N ASP A 95 -1.33 2.72 -15.40
CA ASP A 95 -0.16 2.16 -16.11
C ASP A 95 1.12 2.95 -15.76
N ASP A 96 1.02 4.26 -15.61
CA ASP A 96 2.14 5.11 -15.19
C ASP A 96 2.60 4.75 -13.78
N LEU A 97 1.65 4.61 -12.85
CA LEU A 97 1.91 4.22 -11.46
C LEU A 97 2.50 2.80 -11.37
N ALA A 98 1.98 1.86 -12.16
CA ALA A 98 2.49 0.49 -12.23
C ALA A 98 3.90 0.42 -12.83
N ALA A 99 4.27 1.38 -13.69
CA ALA A 99 5.60 1.46 -14.27
C ALA A 99 6.63 2.15 -13.36
N LEU A 100 6.22 2.83 -12.29
CA LEU A 100 7.15 3.45 -11.34
C LEU A 100 8.05 2.42 -10.66
N ARG A 101 9.32 2.79 -10.50
CA ARG A 101 10.37 2.02 -9.82
C ARG A 101 10.25 2.14 -8.31
N THR A 102 10.82 1.18 -7.59
CA THR A 102 10.86 1.17 -6.11
C THR A 102 11.36 2.49 -5.51
N ALA A 103 12.44 3.07 -6.05
CA ALA A 103 13.00 4.33 -5.55
C ALA A 103 12.11 5.56 -5.81
N GLN A 104 11.19 5.48 -6.79
CA GLN A 104 10.22 6.53 -7.08
C GLN A 104 9.04 6.44 -6.10
N ILE A 105 8.50 5.24 -5.87
CA ILE A 105 7.44 5.01 -4.88
C ILE A 105 7.91 5.35 -3.46
N ALA A 106 9.09 4.90 -3.07
CA ALA A 106 9.67 5.17 -1.75
C ALA A 106 9.94 6.67 -1.49
N ALA A 107 10.01 7.49 -2.55
CA ALA A 107 10.23 8.93 -2.45
C ALA A 107 8.95 9.75 -2.36
N LEU A 108 7.77 9.17 -2.63
CA LEU A 108 6.49 9.86 -2.49
C LEU A 108 6.26 10.28 -1.05
N ALA A 109 5.78 11.50 -0.84
CA ALA A 109 5.38 11.92 0.50
C ALA A 109 4.08 11.22 0.93
N THR A 110 3.84 11.13 2.25
CA THR A 110 2.65 10.49 2.80
C THR A 110 1.35 11.16 2.35
N ASN A 111 1.35 12.49 2.24
CA ASN A 111 0.22 13.27 1.71
C ASN A 111 0.00 13.05 0.21
N GLN A 112 1.04 12.69 -0.55
CA GLN A 112 0.90 12.33 -1.96
C GLN A 112 0.25 10.95 -2.10
N LEU A 113 0.69 9.97 -1.30
CA LEU A 113 0.05 8.64 -1.27
C LEU A 113 -1.43 8.71 -0.85
N ASN A 114 -1.74 9.49 0.19
CA ASN A 114 -3.13 9.67 0.64
C ASN A 114 -3.99 10.50 -0.31
N ALA A 115 -3.38 11.14 -1.32
CA ALA A 115 -4.09 11.87 -2.37
C ALA A 115 -4.37 11.01 -3.61
N LEU A 116 -3.86 9.78 -3.69
CA LEU A 116 -4.20 8.87 -4.78
C LEU A 116 -5.69 8.52 -4.74
N GLN A 117 -6.28 8.38 -5.93
CA GLN A 117 -7.65 7.89 -6.07
C GLN A 117 -7.71 6.37 -5.84
N ASP A 118 -8.88 5.86 -5.48
CA ASP A 118 -9.08 4.45 -5.14
C ASP A 118 -8.57 3.51 -6.24
N PHE A 119 -8.92 3.79 -7.51
CA PHE A 119 -8.48 2.99 -8.65
C PHE A 119 -6.97 3.06 -8.91
N GLN A 120 -6.31 4.16 -8.51
CA GLN A 120 -4.85 4.31 -8.59
C GLN A 120 -4.15 3.51 -7.49
N LEU A 121 -4.71 3.49 -6.27
CA LEU A 121 -4.19 2.66 -5.19
C LEU A 121 -4.40 1.17 -5.50
N GLN A 122 -5.55 0.81 -6.07
CA GLN A 122 -5.87 -0.56 -6.48
C GLN A 122 -5.00 -1.07 -7.64
N SER A 123 -4.34 -0.18 -8.40
CA SER A 123 -3.40 -0.59 -9.45
C SER A 123 -2.02 -0.99 -8.92
N PHE A 124 -1.75 -0.82 -7.63
CA PHE A 124 -0.46 -1.19 -7.04
C PHE A 124 -0.28 -2.71 -6.99
N GLY A 125 0.78 -3.19 -7.62
CA GLY A 125 1.22 -4.58 -7.54
C GLY A 125 2.23 -4.82 -6.41
N SER A 126 2.82 -6.01 -6.39
CA SER A 126 3.82 -6.40 -5.38
C SER A 126 5.05 -5.50 -5.36
N VAL A 127 5.45 -4.94 -6.52
CA VAL A 127 6.58 -4.02 -6.62
C VAL A 127 6.28 -2.70 -5.92
N GLN A 128 5.12 -2.10 -6.19
CA GLN A 128 4.72 -0.82 -5.58
C GLN A 128 4.43 -0.99 -4.09
N LEU A 129 3.66 -2.01 -3.71
CA LEU A 129 3.36 -2.29 -2.31
C LEU A 129 4.65 -2.60 -1.53
N GLY A 130 5.55 -3.42 -2.08
CA GLY A 130 6.84 -3.73 -1.46
C GLY A 130 7.82 -2.54 -1.39
N ALA A 131 7.58 -1.48 -2.17
CA ALA A 131 8.39 -0.27 -2.16
C ALA A 131 7.96 0.75 -1.09
N LEU A 132 6.78 0.59 -0.49
CA LEU A 132 6.31 1.47 0.58
C LEU A 132 7.23 1.34 1.81
N SER A 133 7.77 2.47 2.25
CA SER A 133 8.48 2.57 3.53
C SER A 133 7.53 2.36 4.71
N SER A 134 8.09 2.06 5.88
CA SER A 134 7.31 1.93 7.12
C SER A 134 6.52 3.20 7.45
N THR A 135 7.13 4.38 7.27
CA THR A 135 6.46 5.68 7.48
C THR A 135 5.30 5.88 6.50
N GLN A 136 5.48 5.52 5.23
CA GLN A 136 4.40 5.60 4.23
C GLN A 136 3.26 4.65 4.56
N LEU A 137 3.57 3.39 4.87
CA LEU A 137 2.56 2.38 5.21
C LEU A 137 1.75 2.79 6.45
N GLN A 138 2.41 3.28 7.51
CA GLN A 138 1.73 3.71 8.74
C GLN A 138 0.95 5.02 8.58
N ALA A 139 1.27 5.81 7.56
CA ALA A 139 0.56 7.06 7.27
C ALA A 139 -0.66 6.88 6.37
N LEU A 140 -0.88 5.70 5.77
CA LEU A 140 -2.12 5.39 5.06
C LEU A 140 -3.30 5.48 6.04
N GLY A 141 -4.28 6.30 5.72
CA GLY A 141 -5.52 6.40 6.51
C GLY A 141 -6.38 5.16 6.37
N SER A 142 -7.36 5.00 7.27
CA SER A 142 -8.36 3.93 7.18
C SER A 142 -9.11 3.96 5.84
N ASP A 143 -9.36 5.15 5.29
CA ASP A 143 -9.97 5.34 3.97
C ASP A 143 -9.10 4.82 2.82
N GLN A 144 -7.77 4.78 2.96
CA GLN A 144 -6.90 4.15 1.94
C GLN A 144 -6.81 2.64 2.16
N ILE A 145 -6.76 2.19 3.43
CA ILE A 145 -6.67 0.77 3.76
C ILE A 145 -7.90 0.00 3.26
N ILE A 146 -9.11 0.55 3.43
CA ILE A 146 -10.35 -0.09 2.96
C ILE A 146 -10.44 -0.17 1.43
N GLN A 147 -9.64 0.62 0.69
CA GLN A 147 -9.62 0.60 -0.77
C GLN A 147 -8.64 -0.43 -1.34
N LEU A 148 -7.77 -1.01 -0.50
CA LEU A 148 -6.91 -2.12 -0.92
C LEU A 148 -7.77 -3.36 -1.18
N THR A 149 -7.46 -4.07 -2.26
CA THR A 149 -8.15 -5.32 -2.58
C THR A 149 -7.64 -6.47 -1.70
N THR A 150 -8.45 -7.52 -1.58
CA THR A 150 -8.05 -8.81 -0.98
C THR A 150 -6.74 -9.35 -1.53
N GLN A 151 -6.54 -9.22 -2.86
CA GLN A 151 -5.30 -9.65 -3.50
C GLN A 151 -4.11 -8.82 -3.01
N GLN A 152 -4.27 -7.50 -2.87
CA GLN A 152 -3.21 -6.61 -2.39
C GLN A 152 -2.82 -6.91 -0.94
N PHE A 153 -3.79 -7.21 -0.06
CA PHE A 153 -3.48 -7.71 1.29
C PHE A 153 -2.65 -8.99 1.25
N GLY A 154 -2.96 -9.92 0.34
CA GLY A 154 -2.16 -11.13 0.11
C GLY A 154 -0.76 -10.90 -0.46
N LEU A 155 -0.48 -9.71 -1.01
CA LEU A 155 0.83 -9.30 -1.52
C LEU A 155 1.71 -8.61 -0.48
N LEU A 156 1.13 -8.10 0.62
CA LEU A 156 1.91 -7.47 1.69
C LEU A 156 2.86 -8.48 2.35
N SER A 157 4.10 -8.06 2.59
CA SER A 157 5.05 -8.89 3.34
C SER A 157 4.66 -9.00 4.82
N THR A 158 5.16 -10.02 5.51
CA THR A 158 4.98 -10.17 6.97
C THR A 158 5.53 -8.97 7.74
N ALA A 159 6.64 -8.37 7.26
CA ALA A 159 7.20 -7.16 7.84
C ALA A 159 6.25 -5.96 7.71
N GLN A 160 5.52 -5.84 6.61
CA GLN A 160 4.53 -4.79 6.42
C GLN A 160 3.28 -5.02 7.27
N ILE A 161 2.81 -6.26 7.38
CA ILE A 161 1.68 -6.61 8.27
C ILE A 161 2.01 -6.28 9.74
N ALA A 162 3.23 -6.60 10.19
CA ALA A 162 3.68 -6.27 11.54
C ALA A 162 3.76 -4.75 11.82
N LEU A 163 3.79 -3.91 10.77
CA LEU A 163 3.85 -2.45 10.90
C LEU A 163 2.48 -1.77 10.90
N LEU A 164 1.40 -2.48 10.55
CA LEU A 164 0.06 -1.91 10.53
C LEU A 164 -0.34 -1.39 11.91
N THR A 165 -0.99 -0.24 11.97
CA THR A 165 -1.54 0.26 13.23
C THR A 165 -2.82 -0.48 13.58
N THR A 166 -3.24 -0.44 14.84
CA THR A 166 -4.53 -1.01 15.28
C THR A 166 -5.73 -0.35 14.59
N ALA A 167 -5.63 0.94 14.25
CA ALA A 167 -6.65 1.66 13.48
C ALA A 167 -6.73 1.18 12.02
N GLN A 168 -5.58 0.90 11.40
CA GLN A 168 -5.53 0.32 10.05
C GLN A 168 -6.08 -1.11 10.05
N LEU A 169 -5.71 -1.94 11.04
CA LEU A 169 -6.24 -3.28 11.21
C LEU A 169 -7.76 -3.28 11.42
N GLY A 170 -8.28 -2.30 12.16
CA GLY A 170 -9.71 -2.07 12.33
C GLY A 170 -10.45 -1.59 11.07
N ALA A 171 -9.72 -1.13 10.05
CA ALA A 171 -10.29 -0.73 8.75
C ALA A 171 -10.31 -1.87 7.73
N ILE A 172 -9.56 -2.96 7.96
CA ILE A 172 -9.57 -4.15 7.11
C ILE A 172 -10.96 -4.81 7.20
N GLU A 173 -11.53 -5.12 6.05
CA GLU A 173 -12.80 -5.85 5.90
C GLU A 173 -12.66 -7.30 6.38
N LEU A 174 -13.76 -7.95 6.76
CA LEU A 174 -13.70 -9.31 7.32
C LEU A 174 -13.20 -10.33 6.28
N GLU A 175 -13.62 -10.14 5.03
CA GLU A 175 -13.23 -10.95 3.88
C GLU A 175 -11.72 -10.86 3.61
N ASP A 176 -11.16 -9.65 3.70
CA ASP A 176 -9.72 -9.42 3.51
C ASP A 176 -8.89 -9.99 4.66
N LEU A 177 -9.38 -9.86 5.90
CA LEU A 177 -8.75 -10.46 7.07
C LEU A 177 -8.73 -12.00 6.96
N ALA A 178 -9.84 -12.60 6.54
CA ALA A 178 -9.95 -14.04 6.33
C ALA A 178 -9.06 -14.54 5.16
N ALA A 179 -8.76 -13.68 4.18
CA ALA A 179 -7.90 -13.99 3.06
C ALA A 179 -6.39 -13.84 3.36
N LEU A 180 -6.00 -13.27 4.51
CA LEU A 180 -4.60 -13.20 4.91
C LEU A 180 -3.98 -14.59 4.99
N LYS A 181 -2.73 -14.71 4.54
CA LYS A 181 -1.96 -15.94 4.68
C LYS A 181 -1.65 -16.19 6.15
N THR A 182 -1.51 -17.46 6.53
CA THR A 182 -1.14 -17.87 7.89
C THR A 182 0.15 -17.19 8.39
N ALA A 183 1.14 -17.02 7.51
CA ALA A 183 2.38 -16.29 7.82
C ALA A 183 2.15 -14.80 8.08
N GLN A 184 1.17 -14.17 7.43
CA GLN A 184 0.80 -12.77 7.66
C GLN A 184 0.08 -12.61 9.00
N VAL A 185 -0.86 -13.50 9.33
CA VAL A 185 -1.52 -13.51 10.65
C VAL A 185 -0.52 -13.75 11.78
N LEU A 186 0.43 -14.68 11.60
CA LEU A 186 1.52 -14.92 12.54
C LEU A 186 2.42 -13.68 12.75
N ALA A 187 2.50 -12.79 11.77
CA ALA A 187 3.30 -11.57 11.87
C ALA A 187 2.64 -10.46 12.72
N LEU A 188 1.38 -10.60 13.10
CA LEU A 188 0.69 -9.63 13.96
C LEU A 188 1.29 -9.63 15.37
N GLY A 189 1.59 -8.46 15.91
CA GLY A 189 2.01 -8.27 17.30
C GLY A 189 0.85 -8.45 18.29
N SER A 190 1.17 -8.63 19.57
CA SER A 190 0.17 -8.80 20.63
C SER A 190 -0.83 -7.63 20.72
N ASP A 191 -0.37 -6.39 20.54
CA ASP A 191 -1.25 -5.21 20.55
C ASP A 191 -2.26 -5.22 19.38
N GLN A 192 -1.82 -5.69 18.21
CA GLN A 192 -2.69 -5.85 17.04
C GLN A 192 -3.72 -6.96 17.26
N ILE A 193 -3.29 -8.10 17.82
CA ILE A 193 -4.20 -9.21 18.18
C ILE A 193 -5.23 -8.75 19.21
N GLN A 194 -4.82 -8.00 20.23
CA GLN A 194 -5.73 -7.46 21.25
C GLN A 194 -6.70 -6.41 20.70
N ALA A 195 -6.34 -5.72 19.62
CA ALA A 195 -7.21 -4.74 18.98
C ALA A 195 -8.28 -5.36 18.07
N LEU A 196 -8.23 -6.68 17.79
CA LEU A 196 -9.24 -7.34 16.97
C LEU A 196 -10.59 -7.35 17.68
N THR A 197 -11.65 -6.91 17.00
CA THR A 197 -13.02 -7.04 17.49
C THR A 197 -13.47 -8.50 17.50
N LEU A 198 -14.51 -8.84 18.25
CA LEU A 198 -15.01 -10.22 18.32
C LEU A 198 -15.36 -10.78 16.94
N ASP A 199 -16.04 -9.99 16.10
CA ASP A 199 -16.37 -10.39 14.73
C ASP A 199 -15.13 -10.66 13.87
N ARG A 200 -14.01 -9.95 14.10
CA ARG A 200 -12.74 -10.16 13.40
C ARG A 200 -12.04 -11.43 13.86
N VAL A 201 -12.09 -11.71 15.16
CA VAL A 201 -11.57 -12.99 15.69
C VAL A 201 -12.39 -14.16 15.15
N ALA A 202 -13.72 -14.02 15.09
CA ALA A 202 -14.61 -15.02 14.52
C ALA A 202 -14.43 -15.20 13.00
N ALA A 203 -13.98 -14.16 12.27
CA ALA A 203 -13.67 -14.23 10.84
C ALA A 203 -12.34 -14.94 10.53
N LEU A 204 -11.46 -15.17 11.52
CA LEU A 204 -10.24 -15.94 11.30
C LEU A 204 -10.56 -17.38 10.93
N THR A 205 -9.93 -17.87 9.88
CA THR A 205 -10.05 -19.27 9.47
C THR A 205 -9.38 -20.20 10.49
N THR A 206 -9.82 -21.45 10.55
CA THR A 206 -9.20 -22.51 11.37
C THR A 206 -7.68 -22.62 11.14
N LEU A 207 -7.22 -22.49 9.90
CA LEU A 207 -5.79 -22.52 9.58
C LEU A 207 -5.02 -21.29 10.10
N GLN A 208 -5.64 -20.11 10.08
CA GLN A 208 -5.03 -18.91 10.65
C GLN A 208 -4.93 -19.02 12.18
N VAL A 209 -5.98 -19.49 12.86
CA VAL A 209 -5.95 -19.72 14.32
C VAL A 209 -4.92 -20.77 14.71
N GLN A 210 -4.85 -21.90 13.98
CA GLN A 210 -3.82 -22.92 14.19
C GLN A 210 -2.39 -22.38 13.99
N ALA A 211 -2.21 -21.37 13.13
CA ALA A 211 -0.92 -20.76 12.86
C ALA A 211 -0.44 -19.77 13.92
N LEU A 212 -1.32 -19.27 14.80
CA LEU A 212 -0.96 -18.33 15.86
C LEU A 212 0.12 -18.92 16.78
N ALA A 213 1.09 -18.10 17.17
CA ALA A 213 2.05 -18.49 18.19
C ALA A 213 1.40 -18.52 19.58
N SER A 214 1.97 -19.31 20.50
CA SER A 214 1.51 -19.45 21.88
C SER A 214 1.34 -18.10 22.59
N ASN A 215 2.24 -17.13 22.37
CA ASN A 215 2.14 -15.79 22.95
C ASN A 215 1.03 -14.92 22.32
N GLN A 216 0.66 -15.14 21.06
CA GLN A 216 -0.46 -14.43 20.43
C GLN A 216 -1.79 -14.96 20.95
N LEU A 217 -1.92 -16.28 21.12
CA LEU A 217 -3.10 -16.88 21.75
C LEU A 217 -3.26 -16.42 23.20
N ALA A 218 -2.15 -16.41 23.96
CA ALA A 218 -2.14 -15.90 25.33
C ALA A 218 -2.47 -14.39 25.41
N ALA A 219 -2.27 -13.63 24.33
CA ALA A 219 -2.60 -12.21 24.29
C ALA A 219 -4.09 -11.93 24.08
N LEU A 220 -4.88 -12.89 23.57
CA LEU A 220 -6.33 -12.74 23.39
C LEU A 220 -7.02 -12.48 24.74
N SER A 221 -7.96 -11.53 24.76
CA SER A 221 -8.87 -11.38 25.89
C SER A 221 -9.75 -12.63 26.04
N THR A 222 -10.41 -12.78 27.20
CA THR A 222 -11.35 -13.88 27.43
C THR A 222 -12.49 -13.87 26.42
N ASP A 223 -13.00 -12.68 26.07
CA ASP A 223 -14.11 -12.53 25.12
C ASP A 223 -13.66 -12.85 23.69
N GLN A 224 -12.46 -12.41 23.31
CA GLN A 224 -11.85 -12.76 22.01
C GLN A 224 -11.60 -14.26 21.91
N PHE A 225 -11.09 -14.89 22.98
CA PHE A 225 -10.87 -16.32 23.01
C PHE A 225 -12.18 -17.10 22.90
N GLN A 226 -13.26 -16.63 23.53
CA GLN A 226 -14.61 -17.20 23.37
C GLN A 226 -15.16 -17.03 21.95
N ALA A 227 -14.79 -15.97 21.23
CA ALA A 227 -15.19 -15.75 19.85
C ALA A 227 -14.52 -16.75 18.86
N LEU A 228 -13.53 -17.52 19.30
CA LEU A 228 -12.99 -18.63 18.50
C LEU A 228 -14.05 -19.74 18.36
N GLY A 229 -14.36 -20.10 17.13
CA GLY A 229 -15.23 -21.24 16.83
C GLY A 229 -14.67 -22.57 17.36
N THR A 230 -15.55 -23.55 17.58
CA THR A 230 -15.19 -24.90 18.06
C THR A 230 -14.18 -25.60 17.15
N ASP A 231 -14.33 -25.48 15.82
CA ASP A 231 -13.36 -26.02 14.84
C ASP A 231 -11.96 -25.40 15.00
N ALA A 232 -11.91 -24.09 15.26
CA ALA A 232 -10.65 -23.38 15.48
C ALA A 232 -9.97 -23.85 16.77
N LEU A 233 -10.74 -24.03 17.85
CA LEU A 233 -10.22 -24.59 19.10
C LEU A 233 -9.72 -26.01 18.92
N GLN A 234 -10.45 -26.88 18.22
CA GLN A 234 -10.03 -28.25 17.91
C GLN A 234 -8.72 -28.32 17.11
N SER A 235 -8.43 -27.29 16.31
CA SER A 235 -7.21 -27.22 15.52
C SER A 235 -5.96 -26.85 16.33
N LEU A 236 -6.11 -26.35 17.56
CA LEU A 236 -4.99 -25.93 18.42
C LEU A 236 -4.11 -27.13 18.81
N ARG A 237 -2.80 -26.93 18.71
CA ARG A 237 -1.78 -27.89 19.11
C ARG A 237 -1.59 -27.89 20.63
N THR A 238 -1.09 -29.00 21.18
CA THR A 238 -0.77 -29.15 22.61
C THR A 238 0.07 -27.99 23.17
N ALA A 239 1.08 -27.51 22.43
CA ALA A 239 1.92 -26.39 22.86
C ALA A 239 1.17 -25.04 22.94
N GLN A 240 0.10 -24.88 22.16
CA GLN A 240 -0.76 -23.70 22.21
C GLN A 240 -1.71 -23.78 23.40
N ILE A 241 -2.30 -24.96 23.67
CA ILE A 241 -3.14 -25.20 24.84
C ILE A 241 -2.36 -25.00 26.15
N ASN A 242 -1.14 -25.54 26.26
CA ASN A 242 -0.27 -25.38 27.43
C ASN A 242 0.12 -23.92 27.70
N ALA A 243 0.01 -23.05 26.71
CA ALA A 243 0.35 -21.64 26.84
C ALA A 243 -0.85 -20.76 27.23
N LEU A 244 -2.05 -21.32 27.31
CA LEU A 244 -3.24 -20.59 27.74
C LEU A 244 -3.14 -20.24 29.22
N GLY A 245 -3.53 -19.01 29.56
CA GLY A 245 -3.67 -18.56 30.93
C GLY A 245 -4.92 -19.15 31.60
N THR A 246 -4.92 -19.14 32.93
CA THR A 246 -6.05 -19.65 33.74
C THR A 246 -7.36 -18.91 33.46
N SER A 247 -7.30 -17.63 33.11
CA SER A 247 -8.48 -16.84 32.72
C SER A 247 -9.10 -17.32 31.41
N GLN A 248 -8.28 -17.66 30.40
CA GLN A 248 -8.76 -18.17 29.11
C GLN A 248 -9.38 -19.57 29.26
N LEU A 249 -8.74 -20.43 30.06
CA LEU A 249 -9.30 -21.75 30.37
C LEU A 249 -10.63 -21.65 31.13
N ALA A 250 -10.72 -20.75 32.11
CA ALA A 250 -11.96 -20.49 32.85
C ALA A 250 -13.06 -19.84 31.99
N ALA A 251 -12.68 -19.20 30.88
CA ALA A 251 -13.60 -18.57 29.95
C ALA A 251 -14.14 -19.54 28.88
N LEU A 252 -13.66 -20.79 28.80
CA LEU A 252 -14.20 -21.78 27.86
C LEU A 252 -15.70 -21.99 28.10
N THR A 253 -16.50 -21.89 27.02
CA THR A 253 -17.93 -22.18 27.10
C THR A 253 -18.20 -23.68 27.22
N PRO A 254 -19.38 -24.11 27.70
CA PRO A 254 -19.73 -25.53 27.75
C PRO A 254 -19.64 -26.24 26.40
N ASP A 255 -20.00 -25.54 25.31
CA ASP A 255 -19.93 -26.08 23.94
C ASP A 255 -18.47 -26.26 23.50
N GLN A 256 -17.60 -25.29 23.78
CA GLN A 256 -16.17 -25.38 23.49
C GLN A 256 -15.48 -26.50 24.27
N LEU A 257 -15.83 -26.69 25.56
CA LEU A 257 -15.32 -27.79 26.37
C LEU A 257 -15.70 -29.17 25.81
N GLN A 258 -16.92 -29.32 25.29
CA GLN A 258 -17.39 -30.58 24.69
C GLN A 258 -16.66 -30.94 23.40
N HIS A 259 -16.08 -29.96 22.71
CA HIS A 259 -15.38 -30.15 21.46
C HIS A 259 -13.86 -30.34 21.62
N LEU A 260 -13.29 -30.22 22.83
CA LEU A 260 -11.86 -30.46 23.04
C LEU A 260 -11.48 -31.91 22.72
N THR A 261 -10.33 -32.09 22.06
CA THR A 261 -9.80 -33.43 21.78
C THR A 261 -9.14 -34.05 23.01
N SER A 262 -8.97 -35.38 23.03
CA SER A 262 -8.28 -36.07 24.13
C SER A 262 -6.86 -35.52 24.38
N ASP A 263 -6.13 -35.17 23.32
CA ASP A 263 -4.80 -34.59 23.43
C ASP A 263 -4.82 -33.19 24.06
N GLN A 264 -5.86 -32.40 23.78
CA GLN A 264 -6.05 -31.08 24.36
C GLN A 264 -6.45 -31.18 25.84
N ILE A 265 -7.33 -32.12 26.21
CA ILE A 265 -7.69 -32.36 27.62
C ILE A 265 -6.46 -32.80 28.42
N ASN A 266 -5.63 -33.68 27.86
CA ASN A 266 -4.37 -34.11 28.50
C ASN A 266 -3.34 -32.98 28.63
N ALA A 267 -3.46 -31.94 27.81
CA ALA A 267 -2.62 -30.74 27.84
C ALA A 267 -3.03 -29.76 28.96
N LEU A 268 -4.26 -29.87 29.50
CA LEU A 268 -4.74 -29.05 30.61
C LEU A 268 -4.14 -29.53 31.94
N THR A 269 -2.90 -29.13 32.22
CA THR A 269 -2.18 -29.40 33.48
C THR A 269 -1.99 -28.12 34.28
#